data_AF-A0A498SDW3-F1
#
_entry.id   AF-A0A498SDW3-F1
#
_cell.length_a   1.000
_cell.length_b   1.000
_cell.length_c   1.000
_cell.angle_alpha   90.00
_cell.angle_beta   90.00
_cell.angle_gamma   90.00
#
_symmetry.space_group_name_H-M   'P 1'
#
loop_
_entity.id
_entity.type
_entity.pdbx_description
1 polymer ?
#
loop_
_entity_poly.entity_id
_entity_poly.type
_entity_poly.pdbx_seq_one_letter_code
_entity_poly.pdbx_strand_id
1 'polypeptide(L)'
;MCSRAPGYCGHNLCCCTSISCYSELRNHFLRDIHQVGRAVTCDIYRQQWIGNNRSKGLNRSFYPSSEEMYRRTDCTACVSRADEEGVEMTCADESVDTVCRGMDLLVGGSVVCNGYGDCCCQGDDCPEALRNFYSGNQKALGPPRIGERKSACILDFNVLIIVTSLFSLLF
;
A
#
# COMPACT_ATOMS: atom_id res chain seq x y z
N MET A 1 20.49 9.64 24.74
CA MET A 1 21.72 9.21 24.04
C MET A 1 21.78 7.69 24.09
N CYS A 2 21.81 7.02 22.93
CA CYS A 2 21.87 5.56 22.85
C CYS A 2 23.17 5.07 23.54
N SER A 3 23.06 4.21 24.56
CA SER A 3 24.19 3.90 25.47
C SER A 3 24.65 2.44 25.45
N ARG A 4 24.05 1.57 24.62
CA ARG A 4 24.42 0.14 24.57
C ARG A 4 24.44 -0.38 23.14
N ALA A 5 25.58 -0.97 22.77
CA ALA A 5 25.74 -1.86 21.62
C ALA A 5 25.72 -3.33 22.12
N PRO A 6 25.29 -4.32 21.32
CA PRO A 6 24.75 -4.23 19.96
C PRO A 6 23.20 -4.24 19.98
N GLY A 7 22.58 -3.17 19.48
CA GLY A 7 21.13 -3.01 19.38
C GLY A 7 20.38 -2.85 20.72
N TYR A 8 19.82 -1.67 20.99
CA TYR A 8 18.79 -1.52 22.02
C TYR A 8 17.48 -1.11 21.35
N CYS A 9 16.48 -2.00 21.39
CA CYS A 9 15.13 -1.74 20.92
C CYS A 9 14.17 -1.61 22.11
N GLY A 10 13.58 -0.43 22.27
CA GLY A 10 12.40 -0.22 23.12
C GLY A 10 11.11 -0.39 22.30
N HIS A 11 9.96 -0.10 22.91
CA HIS A 11 8.65 -0.31 22.27
C HIS A 11 8.43 0.43 20.95
N ASN A 12 9.07 1.60 20.75
CA ASN A 12 8.86 2.45 19.57
C ASN A 12 10.17 2.95 18.92
N LEU A 13 11.33 2.50 19.41
CA LEU A 13 12.62 3.04 18.96
C LEU A 13 13.71 1.99 19.09
N CYS A 14 14.37 1.70 17.98
CA CYS A 14 15.61 0.95 17.95
C CYS A 14 16.80 1.88 17.76
N CYS A 15 17.75 1.80 18.69
CA CYS A 15 19.01 2.52 18.68
C CYS A 15 20.13 1.56 18.33
N CYS A 16 21.06 2.00 17.48
CA CYS A 16 22.33 1.32 17.35
C CYS A 16 23.44 2.31 16.92
N THR A 17 24.68 1.99 17.28
CA THR A 17 25.84 2.89 17.16
C THR A 17 27.05 2.22 16.49
N SER A 18 26.89 1.03 15.92
CA SER A 18 27.97 0.30 15.25
C SER A 18 28.14 0.77 13.80
N ILE A 19 29.29 0.47 13.18
CA ILE A 19 29.52 0.73 11.75
C ILE A 19 28.59 -0.15 10.88
N SER A 20 28.10 -1.26 11.43
CA SER A 20 27.17 -2.19 10.79
C SER A 20 25.71 -1.93 11.17
N CYS A 21 25.40 -0.71 11.64
CA CYS A 21 24.14 -0.46 12.32
C CYS A 21 22.90 -0.72 11.48
N TYR A 22 22.97 -0.29 10.23
CA TYR A 22 21.93 -0.54 9.25
C TYR A 22 21.66 -2.04 9.10
N SER A 23 22.71 -2.86 8.97
CA SER A 23 22.60 -4.31 8.81
C SER A 23 22.08 -5.00 10.07
N GLU A 24 22.47 -4.54 11.26
CA GLU A 24 21.99 -5.08 12.54
C GLU A 24 20.50 -4.80 12.75
N LEU A 25 20.06 -3.56 12.51
CA LEU A 25 18.64 -3.18 12.57
C LEU A 25 17.84 -3.96 11.54
N ARG A 26 18.33 -4.02 10.30
CA ARG A 26 17.73 -4.80 9.22
C ARG A 26 17.52 -6.26 9.63
N ASN A 27 18.55 -6.92 10.17
CA ASN A 27 18.45 -8.32 10.59
C ASN A 27 17.57 -8.54 11.82
N HIS A 28 17.50 -7.57 12.73
CA HIS A 28 16.62 -7.62 13.89
C HIS A 28 15.14 -7.65 13.46
N PHE A 29 14.73 -6.73 12.58
CA PHE A 29 13.36 -6.71 12.04
C PHE A 29 13.04 -7.94 11.19
N LEU A 30 14.04 -8.52 10.51
CA LEU A 30 13.86 -9.76 9.74
C LEU A 30 13.59 -11.01 10.60
N ARG A 31 13.96 -11.02 11.89
CA ARG A 31 13.80 -12.19 12.77
C ARG A 31 12.40 -12.33 13.37
N ASP A 32 11.66 -11.24 13.52
CA ASP A 32 10.35 -11.24 14.19
C ASP A 32 9.16 -11.57 13.26
N ILE A 33 9.43 -11.84 11.98
CA ILE A 33 8.39 -12.12 10.99
C ILE A 33 8.11 -13.62 10.96
N HIS A 34 7.25 -14.06 11.87
CA HIS A 34 6.55 -15.34 11.76
C HIS A 34 5.07 -15.12 11.43
N GLN A 35 4.74 -15.47 10.19
CA GLN A 35 3.43 -15.86 9.64
C GLN A 35 2.36 -14.76 9.44
N VAL A 36 1.90 -14.57 8.20
CA VAL A 36 0.56 -14.96 7.67
C VAL A 36 0.28 -14.19 6.36
N GLY A 37 0.09 -14.89 5.24
CA GLY A 37 -0.38 -14.31 3.97
C GLY A 37 0.62 -14.45 2.81
N ARG A 38 0.12 -14.40 1.57
CA ARG A 38 0.97 -14.42 0.36
C ARG A 38 1.93 -13.23 0.44
N ALA A 39 3.22 -13.54 0.48
CA ALA A 39 4.26 -12.53 0.56
C ALA A 39 4.24 -11.66 -0.70
N VAL A 40 4.14 -10.35 -0.51
CA VAL A 40 4.13 -9.32 -1.55
C VAL A 40 5.53 -8.71 -1.64
N THR A 41 5.97 -8.43 -2.87
CA THR A 41 7.20 -7.68 -3.10
C THR A 41 6.92 -6.19 -3.13
N CYS A 42 7.61 -5.42 -2.30
CA CYS A 42 7.49 -3.96 -2.21
C CYS A 42 8.84 -3.28 -2.38
N ASP A 43 8.83 -2.19 -3.13
CA ASP A 43 9.96 -1.27 -3.20
C ASP A 43 9.76 -0.16 -2.17
N ILE A 44 10.72 -0.01 -1.27
CA ILE A 44 10.69 0.95 -0.17
C ILE A 44 11.61 2.11 -0.52
N TYR A 45 11.03 3.29 -0.67
CA TYR A 45 11.73 4.51 -1.04
C TYR A 45 10.84 5.72 -0.80
N ARG A 46 11.44 6.92 -0.88
CA ARG A 46 10.70 8.18 -1.02
C ARG A 46 11.11 8.87 -2.31
N GLN A 47 10.13 9.33 -3.09
CA GLN A 47 10.39 10.04 -4.34
C GLN A 47 9.59 11.33 -4.41
N GLN A 48 10.27 12.41 -4.78
CA GLN A 48 9.65 13.73 -4.94
C GLN A 48 8.82 13.84 -6.22
N TRP A 49 7.81 14.71 -6.19
CA TRP A 49 7.03 15.08 -7.37
C TRP A 49 7.89 15.80 -8.42
N ILE A 50 7.53 15.72 -9.70
CA ILE A 50 8.19 16.49 -10.75
C ILE A 50 8.07 17.99 -10.44
N GLY A 51 9.20 18.63 -10.16
CA GLY A 51 9.26 20.06 -9.83
C GLY A 51 8.43 20.42 -8.58
N ASN A 52 8.37 19.52 -7.60
CA ASN A 52 7.62 19.70 -6.34
C ASN A 52 6.14 20.01 -6.56
N ASN A 53 5.53 19.43 -7.60
CA ASN A 53 4.14 19.64 -7.91
C ASN A 53 3.40 18.31 -8.10
N ARG A 54 2.52 17.99 -7.14
CA ARG A 54 1.72 16.77 -7.13
C ARG A 54 0.90 16.53 -8.41
N SER A 55 0.44 17.59 -9.09
CA SER A 55 -0.34 17.44 -10.33
C SER A 55 0.50 16.92 -11.51
N LYS A 56 1.82 17.03 -11.43
CA LYS A 56 2.74 16.47 -12.43
C LYS A 56 3.10 15.01 -12.16
N GLY A 57 2.81 14.49 -10.97
CA GLY A 57 3.09 13.11 -10.58
C GLY A 57 4.58 12.80 -10.46
N LEU A 58 4.89 11.50 -10.36
CA LEU A 58 6.26 10.98 -10.31
C LEU A 58 6.89 10.89 -11.70
N ASN A 59 8.19 11.18 -11.78
CA ASN A 59 8.94 11.07 -13.02
C ASN A 59 9.16 9.62 -13.42
N ARG A 60 8.61 9.23 -14.58
CA ARG A 60 8.70 7.86 -15.13
C ARG A 60 10.12 7.50 -15.54
N SER A 61 10.89 8.47 -16.01
CA SER A 61 12.27 8.29 -16.48
C SER A 61 13.30 8.35 -15.34
N PHE A 62 12.89 8.74 -14.13
CA PHE A 62 13.77 8.82 -12.97
C PHE A 62 13.29 7.86 -11.88
N TYR A 63 14.00 6.75 -11.75
CA TYR A 63 13.77 5.74 -10.71
C TYR A 63 14.81 5.96 -9.59
N PRO A 64 14.42 5.84 -8.31
CA PRO A 64 15.39 5.84 -7.21
C PRO A 64 16.49 4.79 -7.45
N SER A 65 17.74 5.15 -7.16
CA SER A 65 18.85 4.22 -7.31
C SER A 65 18.78 3.06 -6.29
N SER A 66 19.65 2.06 -6.45
CA SER A 66 19.77 0.97 -5.47
C SER A 66 20.24 1.41 -4.07
N GLU A 67 20.78 2.63 -3.95
CA GLU A 67 21.15 3.22 -2.66
C GLU A 67 19.96 3.95 -2.00
N GLU A 68 19.01 4.43 -2.80
CA GLU A 68 17.83 5.18 -2.36
C GLU A 68 16.58 4.30 -2.22
N MET A 69 16.66 3.05 -2.69
CA MET A 69 15.57 2.08 -2.65
C MET A 69 16.05 0.74 -2.10
N TYR A 70 15.23 0.17 -1.22
CA TYR A 70 15.40 -1.19 -0.74
C TYR A 70 14.16 -2.03 -1.05
N ARG A 71 14.35 -3.28 -1.51
CA ARG A 71 13.26 -4.19 -1.87
C ARG A 71 13.01 -5.21 -0.76
N ARG A 72 11.75 -5.35 -0.36
CA ARG A 72 11.25 -6.41 0.54
C ARG A 72 10.35 -7.37 -0.23
N THR A 73 10.39 -8.64 0.10
CA THR A 73 9.64 -9.72 -0.59
C THR A 73 8.76 -10.52 0.36
N ASP A 74 8.58 -10.01 1.57
CA ASP A 74 7.98 -10.64 2.73
C ASP A 74 6.82 -9.81 3.31
N CYS A 75 6.33 -8.82 2.54
CA CYS A 75 5.29 -7.91 2.96
C CYS A 75 3.91 -8.55 2.90
N THR A 76 3.00 -8.13 3.77
CA THR A 76 1.57 -8.44 3.65
C THR A 76 0.92 -7.60 2.54
N ALA A 77 1.32 -6.34 2.41
CA ALA A 77 0.91 -5.42 1.35
C ALA A 77 1.96 -4.31 1.14
N CYS A 78 1.91 -3.64 -0.02
CA CYS A 78 2.64 -2.40 -0.22
C CYS A 78 1.72 -1.23 0.12
N VAL A 79 2.20 -0.29 0.92
CA VAL A 79 1.46 0.93 1.29
C VAL A 79 2.23 2.15 0.82
N SER A 80 1.53 3.09 0.22
CA SER A 80 2.09 4.35 -0.23
C SER A 80 1.39 5.52 0.44
N ARG A 81 2.18 6.48 0.91
CA ARG A 81 1.68 7.73 1.50
C ARG A 81 2.07 8.90 0.61
N ALA A 82 1.08 9.71 0.24
CA ALA A 82 1.30 10.86 -0.64
C ALA A 82 1.12 12.17 0.13
N ASP A 83 2.12 13.03 0.09
CA ASP A 83 2.10 14.36 0.71
C ASP A 83 2.51 15.44 -0.31
N GLU A 84 2.76 16.66 0.16
CA GLU A 84 3.12 17.79 -0.71
C GLU A 84 4.53 17.68 -1.32
N GLU A 85 5.43 16.90 -0.71
CA GLU A 85 6.80 16.75 -1.18
C GLU A 85 6.95 15.56 -2.13
N GLY A 86 6.19 14.49 -1.91
CA GLY A 86 6.30 13.29 -2.73
C GLY A 86 5.43 12.12 -2.30
N VAL A 87 5.90 10.93 -2.68
CA VAL A 87 5.33 9.65 -2.28
C VAL A 87 6.38 8.88 -1.50
N GLU A 88 5.98 8.37 -0.35
CA GLU A 88 6.71 7.37 0.41
C GLU A 88 6.10 6.00 0.16
N MET A 89 6.91 5.03 -0.28
CA MET A 89 6.52 3.65 -0.46
C MET A 89 7.05 2.82 0.72
N THR A 90 6.18 1.99 1.29
CA THR A 90 6.46 1.21 2.49
C THR A 90 5.96 -0.23 2.36
N CYS A 91 6.53 -1.10 3.18
CA CYS A 91 6.12 -2.49 3.33
C CYS A 91 5.30 -2.60 4.62
N ALA A 92 4.10 -3.17 4.52
CA ALA A 92 3.24 -3.43 5.66
C ALA A 92 3.40 -4.89 6.11
N ASP A 93 3.69 -5.09 7.40
CA ASP A 93 3.80 -6.42 8.02
C ASP A 93 2.47 -6.86 8.68
N GLU A 94 1.61 -5.91 9.06
CA GLU A 94 0.28 -6.18 9.63
C GLU A 94 -0.73 -6.70 8.58
N SER A 95 -1.85 -7.25 9.06
CA SER A 95 -2.92 -7.78 8.19
C SER A 95 -3.47 -6.75 7.20
N VAL A 96 -3.84 -7.20 5.99
CA VAL A 96 -4.40 -6.35 4.92
C VAL A 96 -5.59 -5.51 5.41
N ASP A 97 -6.46 -6.10 6.24
CA ASP A 97 -7.65 -5.42 6.77
C ASP A 97 -7.31 -4.27 7.73
N THR A 98 -6.13 -4.32 8.35
CA THR A 98 -5.61 -3.23 9.18
C THR A 98 -4.93 -2.18 8.32
N VAL A 99 -4.00 -2.59 7.46
CA VAL A 99 -3.12 -1.65 6.74
C VAL A 99 -3.81 -0.93 5.59
N CYS A 100 -4.80 -1.56 4.97
CA CYS A 100 -5.56 -1.00 3.86
C CYS A 100 -6.93 -0.47 4.32
N ARG A 101 -7.11 -0.31 5.64
CA ARG A 101 -8.32 0.22 6.25
C ARG A 101 -8.56 1.65 5.76
N GLY A 102 -9.79 1.93 5.33
CA GLY A 102 -10.17 3.24 4.82
C GLY A 102 -9.69 3.53 3.40
N MET A 103 -9.13 2.54 2.69
CA MET A 103 -8.85 2.62 1.25
C MET A 103 -9.93 1.87 0.48
N ASP A 104 -10.84 2.60 -0.14
CA ASP A 104 -12.03 2.09 -0.84
C ASP A 104 -12.12 2.54 -2.30
N LEU A 105 -11.27 3.48 -2.74
CA LEU A 105 -11.22 3.95 -4.11
C LEU A 105 -10.44 2.97 -4.98
N LEU A 106 -11.17 2.24 -5.83
CA LEU A 106 -10.59 1.34 -6.83
C LEU A 106 -10.02 2.15 -8.00
N VAL A 107 -8.70 2.24 -8.12
CA VAL A 107 -8.02 3.06 -9.15
C VAL A 107 -7.50 2.26 -10.34
N GLY A 108 -7.52 0.93 -10.25
CA GLY A 108 -7.08 0.00 -11.30
C GLY A 108 -6.12 -1.06 -10.77
N GLY A 109 -6.07 -2.21 -11.44
CA GLY A 109 -5.21 -3.32 -11.03
C GLY A 109 -5.45 -3.73 -9.58
N SER A 110 -4.39 -4.08 -8.87
CA SER A 110 -4.37 -4.45 -7.44
C SER A 110 -4.35 -3.24 -6.48
N VAL A 111 -4.45 -2.00 -6.99
CA VAL A 111 -4.29 -0.77 -6.21
C VAL A 111 -5.63 -0.22 -5.74
N VAL A 112 -5.69 0.07 -4.44
CA VAL A 112 -6.83 0.73 -3.77
C VAL A 112 -6.33 1.94 -3.01
N CYS A 113 -7.03 3.07 -3.07
CA CYS A 113 -6.59 4.32 -2.46
C CYS A 113 -7.67 4.93 -1.56
N ASN A 114 -7.28 5.93 -0.76
CA ASN A 114 -8.20 6.81 -0.05
C ASN A 114 -8.33 8.18 -0.76
N GLY A 115 -9.21 9.05 -0.25
CA GLY A 115 -9.40 10.40 -0.80
C GLY A 115 -8.19 11.35 -0.65
N TYR A 116 -7.20 11.00 0.17
CA TYR A 116 -5.95 11.74 0.35
C TYR A 116 -4.86 11.31 -0.64
N GLY A 117 -5.11 10.25 -1.40
CA GLY A 117 -4.18 9.66 -2.37
C GLY A 117 -3.11 8.75 -1.76
N ASP A 118 -3.30 8.30 -0.51
CA ASP A 118 -2.58 7.15 0.01
C ASP A 118 -3.17 5.88 -0.60
N CYS A 119 -2.33 4.89 -0.89
CA CYS A 119 -2.77 3.67 -1.53
C CYS A 119 -2.20 2.42 -0.86
N CYS A 120 -2.91 1.32 -1.03
CA CYS A 120 -2.51 -0.02 -0.69
C CYS A 120 -2.57 -0.87 -1.94
N CYS A 121 -1.65 -1.83 -2.02
CA CYS A 121 -1.63 -2.79 -3.09
C CYS A 121 -1.29 -4.18 -2.57
N GLN A 122 -2.00 -5.19 -3.09
CA GLN A 122 -1.76 -6.60 -2.82
C GLN A 122 -1.60 -7.36 -4.15
N GLY A 123 -0.37 -7.82 -4.46
CA GLY A 123 -0.04 -8.51 -5.71
C GLY A 123 1.43 -8.41 -6.07
N ASP A 124 1.91 -9.29 -6.96
CA ASP A 124 3.33 -9.35 -7.35
C ASP A 124 3.78 -8.10 -8.14
N ASP A 125 2.82 -7.38 -8.73
CA ASP A 125 3.02 -6.19 -9.57
C ASP A 125 2.94 -4.86 -8.80
N CYS A 126 2.80 -4.90 -7.47
CA CYS A 126 2.54 -3.70 -6.68
C CYS A 126 3.55 -2.54 -6.82
N PRO A 127 4.87 -2.77 -6.86
CA PRO A 127 5.83 -1.69 -7.05
C PRO A 127 5.58 -0.94 -8.36
N GLU A 128 5.33 -1.69 -9.44
CA GLU A 128 5.06 -1.12 -10.75
C GLU A 128 3.68 -0.45 -10.80
N ALA A 129 2.66 -1.07 -10.21
CA ALA A 129 1.30 -0.56 -10.20
C ALA A 129 1.19 0.77 -9.42
N LEU A 130 1.75 0.83 -8.21
CA LEU A 130 1.77 2.06 -7.42
C LEU A 130 2.52 3.18 -8.15
N ARG A 131 3.66 2.86 -8.78
CA ARG A 131 4.41 3.83 -9.58
C ARG A 131 3.62 4.33 -10.79
N ASN A 132 3.00 3.42 -11.54
CA ASN A 132 2.15 3.78 -12.67
C ASN A 132 0.99 4.69 -12.25
N PHE A 133 0.37 4.43 -11.10
CA PHE A 133 -0.66 5.29 -10.54
C PHE A 133 -0.15 6.71 -10.28
N TYR A 134 0.91 6.87 -9.49
CA TYR A 134 1.44 8.20 -9.12
C TYR A 134 2.15 8.94 -10.26
N SER A 135 2.56 8.24 -11.32
CA SER A 135 3.05 8.84 -12.56
C SER A 135 1.93 9.24 -13.54
N GLY A 136 0.65 9.13 -13.16
CA GLY A 136 -0.49 9.45 -14.03
C GLY A 136 -0.73 8.45 -15.15
N ASN A 137 -0.14 7.25 -15.08
CA ASN A 137 -0.27 6.18 -16.07
C ASN A 137 -1.35 5.15 -15.70
N GLN A 138 -2.49 5.63 -15.22
CA GLN A 138 -3.57 4.78 -14.68
C GLN A 138 -4.10 3.75 -15.69
N LYS A 139 -4.04 4.05 -16.99
CA LYS A 139 -4.45 3.10 -18.06
C LYS A 139 -3.66 1.79 -18.04
N ALA A 140 -2.40 1.81 -17.58
CA ALA A 140 -1.57 0.60 -17.51
C ALA A 140 -1.92 -0.31 -16.33
N LEU A 141 -2.69 0.18 -15.35
CA LEU A 141 -3.15 -0.63 -14.23
C LEU A 141 -4.19 -1.67 -14.68
N GLY A 142 -4.86 -1.43 -15.81
CA GLY A 142 -5.97 -2.25 -16.27
C GLY A 142 -7.19 -2.16 -15.36
N PRO A 143 -8.17 -3.07 -15.53
CA PRO A 143 -9.37 -3.07 -14.69
C PRO A 143 -9.02 -3.36 -13.23
N PRO A 144 -9.75 -2.78 -12.26
CA PRO A 144 -9.61 -3.13 -10.85
C PRO A 144 -9.71 -4.63 -10.62
N ARG A 145 -8.71 -5.19 -9.94
CA ARG A 145 -8.67 -6.57 -9.47
C ARG A 145 -8.97 -6.53 -7.99
N ILE A 146 -10.18 -6.92 -7.63
CA ILE A 146 -10.51 -7.17 -6.25
C ILE A 146 -9.78 -8.49 -5.89
N GLY A 147 -8.57 -8.39 -5.36
CA GLY A 147 -8.04 -9.47 -4.53
C GLY A 147 -9.10 -9.77 -3.48
N GLU A 148 -9.35 -11.05 -3.18
CA GLU A 148 -10.37 -11.52 -2.23
C GLU A 148 -10.29 -10.80 -0.88
N ARG A 149 -10.78 -9.55 -0.82
CA ARG A 149 -11.30 -8.97 0.39
C ARG A 149 -12.41 -9.93 0.73
N LYS A 150 -12.21 -10.75 1.76
CA LYS A 150 -13.33 -11.30 2.51
C LYS A 150 -14.07 -10.09 3.07
N SER A 151 -14.87 -9.47 2.22
CA SER A 151 -15.93 -8.58 2.60
C SER A 151 -16.91 -9.45 3.35
N ALA A 152 -16.72 -9.54 4.67
CA ALA A 152 -17.83 -9.78 5.56
C ALA A 152 -18.68 -8.50 5.65
N CYS A 153 -19.17 -8.03 4.50
CA CYS A 153 -20.36 -7.21 4.42
C CYS A 153 -21.36 -8.02 3.60
N ILE A 154 -22.02 -8.96 4.28
CA ILE A 154 -23.38 -9.33 3.93
C ILE A 154 -24.18 -8.05 4.14
N LEU A 155 -24.35 -7.26 3.08
CA LEU A 155 -25.43 -6.30 3.01
C LEU A 155 -26.70 -7.13 2.87
N ASP A 156 -27.32 -7.40 4.01
CA ASP A 156 -28.66 -7.94 4.12
C ASP A 156 -29.64 -6.84 3.65
N PHE A 157 -29.66 -6.57 2.34
CA PHE A 157 -30.66 -5.72 1.71
C PHE A 157 -31.94 -6.55 1.56
N ASN A 158 -32.68 -6.69 2.65
CA ASN A 158 -34.13 -6.89 2.58
C ASN A 158 -34.77 -5.57 2.12
N VAL A 159 -34.58 -5.21 0.84
CA VAL A 159 -35.43 -4.22 0.18
C VAL A 159 -36.58 -4.97 -0.45
N LEU A 160 -37.65 -5.09 0.32
CA LEU A 160 -38.94 -5.59 -0.14
C LEU A 160 -39.48 -4.60 -1.19
N ILE A 161 -39.17 -4.83 -2.47
CA ILE A 161 -39.80 -4.09 -3.56
C ILE A 161 -41.23 -4.63 -3.70
N ILE A 162 -42.17 -4.02 -2.97
CA ILE A 162 -43.60 -4.17 -3.27
C ILE A 162 -43.86 -3.33 -4.51
N VAL A 163 -43.81 -3.95 -5.68
CA VAL A 163 -44.39 -3.37 -6.90
C VAL A 163 -45.90 -3.41 -6.73
N THR A 164 -46.51 -2.29 -6.36
CA THR A 164 -47.96 -2.11 -6.46
C THR A 164 -48.33 -2.07 -7.94
N SER A 165 -48.83 -3.19 -8.47
CA SER A 165 -49.42 -3.27 -9.80
C SER A 165 -50.73 -2.48 -9.84
N LEU A 166 -50.63 -1.23 -10.27
CA LEU A 166 -51.76 -0.42 -10.73
C LEU A 166 -51.59 -0.24 -12.23
N PHE A 167 -52.08 -1.19 -13.02
CA PHE A 167 -52.56 -0.92 -14.38
C PHE A 167 -53.74 -1.84 -14.69
N SER A 168 -54.86 -1.18 -14.93
CA SER A 168 -56.15 -1.73 -15.28
C SER A 168 -56.18 -2.29 -16.72
N LEU A 169 -57.23 -3.09 -16.97
CA LEU A 169 -57.91 -3.37 -18.25
C LEU A 169 -57.38 -4.55 -19.11
N LEU A 170 -58.12 -5.66 -19.10
CA LEU A 170 -58.93 -6.19 -20.23
C LEU A 170 -59.24 -7.68 -20.04
N PHE A 171 -60.48 -8.01 -19.66
CA PHE A 171 -61.43 -8.89 -20.37
C PHE A 171 -62.76 -8.91 -19.63
#